data_AF-A0ABD1MAV8-F1
#
_entry.id   AF-A0ABD1MAV8-F1
#
_cell.length_a   1.000
_cell.length_b   1.000
_cell.length_c   1.000
_cell.angle_alpha   90.00
_cell.angle_beta   90.00
_cell.angle_gamma   90.00
#
_symmetry.space_group_name_H-M   'P 1'
#
loop_
_entity.id
_entity.type
_entity.pdbx_description
1 polymer ?
#
loop_
_entity_poly.entity_id
_entity_poly.type
_entity_poly.pdbx_seq_one_letter_code
_entity_poly.pdbx_strand_id
1 'polypeptide(L)'
;MITMDNDDGISYTAIGGSTGELLEQNAQVFNQISTNLSAFQVQENINLFCQTRDNILKIMNELNDSPEMMKQMPPLPVKVNDELANSILLRRTLPPQS
;
A
#
# COMPACT_ATOMS: atom_id res chain seq x y z
N MET A 1 -23.39 5.39 -14.31
CA MET A 1 -23.05 4.36 -13.31
C MET A 1 -21.83 3.66 -13.85
N ILE A 2 -20.64 3.92 -13.30
CA ILE A 2 -19.44 3.19 -13.71
C ILE A 2 -19.55 1.85 -12.97
N THR A 3 -20.01 0.82 -13.67
CA THR A 3 -19.78 -0.55 -13.24
C THR A 3 -18.29 -0.80 -13.39
N MET A 4 -17.53 -0.59 -12.31
CA MET A 4 -16.19 -1.15 -12.18
C MET A 4 -16.38 -2.65 -12.03
N ASP A 5 -16.51 -3.33 -13.17
CA ASP A 5 -16.40 -4.78 -13.32
C ASP A 5 -14.90 -5.12 -13.18
N ASN A 6 -14.36 -4.84 -11.99
CA ASN A 6 -12.95 -5.03 -11.63
C ASN A 6 -12.80 -6.29 -10.76
N ASP A 7 -13.80 -7.16 -10.73
CA ASP A 7 -13.66 -8.45 -10.08
C ASP A 7 -12.85 -9.36 -11.00
N ASP A 8 -11.53 -9.31 -10.87
CA ASP A 8 -10.62 -10.28 -11.49
C ASP A 8 -10.86 -11.71 -10.95
N GLY A 9 -11.88 -11.92 -10.11
CA GLY A 9 -12.29 -13.18 -9.49
C GLY A 9 -11.37 -13.62 -8.34
N ILE A 10 -10.37 -12.80 -7.99
CA ILE A 10 -9.45 -13.07 -6.90
C ILE A 10 -10.14 -12.70 -5.59
N SER A 11 -10.61 -13.72 -4.87
CA SER A 11 -11.17 -13.53 -3.54
C SER A 11 -10.11 -12.96 -2.58
N TYR A 12 -10.49 -12.04 -1.69
CA TYR A 12 -9.64 -11.59 -0.59
C TYR A 12 -9.17 -12.76 0.30
N THR A 13 -9.96 -13.84 0.34
CA THR A 13 -9.61 -15.08 1.03
C THR A 13 -8.41 -15.81 0.41
N ALA A 14 -8.12 -15.58 -0.89
CA ALA A 14 -6.95 -16.15 -1.56
C ALA A 14 -5.65 -15.46 -1.15
N ILE A 15 -5.72 -14.19 -0.73
CA ILE A 15 -4.59 -13.48 -0.10
C ILE A 15 -4.37 -14.03 1.32
N GLY A 16 -5.47 -14.22 2.06
CA GLY A 16 -5.46 -14.78 3.41
C GLY A 16 -4.78 -13.86 4.44
N GLY A 17 -4.79 -14.31 5.70
CA GLY A 17 -4.19 -13.57 6.82
C GLY A 17 -4.80 -12.19 7.07
N SER A 18 -4.12 -11.39 7.88
CA SER A 18 -4.55 -10.03 8.27
C SER A 18 -4.65 -9.09 7.06
N THR A 19 -3.74 -9.19 6.09
CA THR A 19 -3.82 -8.41 4.86
C THR A 19 -5.11 -8.70 4.08
N GLY A 20 -5.49 -9.98 3.93
CA GLY A 20 -6.73 -10.36 3.25
C GLY A 20 -7.98 -9.81 3.95
N GLU A 21 -8.04 -9.92 5.28
CA GLU A 21 -9.15 -9.38 6.10
C GLU A 21 -9.28 -7.86 5.98
N LEU A 22 -8.17 -7.13 6.01
CA LEU A 22 -8.17 -5.66 5.88
C LEU A 22 -8.58 -5.20 4.48
N LEU A 23 -8.25 -5.97 3.43
CA LEU A 23 -8.69 -5.69 2.06
C LEU A 23 -10.19 -5.94 1.88
N GLU A 24 -10.72 -7.01 2.46
CA GLU A 24 -12.17 -7.28 2.47
C GLU A 24 -12.94 -6.15 3.18
N GLN A 25 -12.45 -5.72 4.34
CA GLN A 25 -13.04 -4.59 5.08
C GLN A 25 -13.03 -3.30 4.23
N ASN A 26 -11.93 -2.99 3.54
CA ASN A 26 -11.87 -1.82 2.67
C ASN A 26 -12.89 -1.91 1.54
N ALA A 27 -13.08 -3.07 0.92
CA ALA A 27 -14.09 -3.26 -0.13
C ALA A 27 -15.51 -2.97 0.37
N GLN A 28 -15.85 -3.49 1.56
CA GLN A 28 -17.15 -3.21 2.19
C GLN A 28 -17.32 -1.72 2.53
N VAL A 29 -16.29 -1.09 3.08
CA VAL A 29 -16.29 0.34 3.41
C VAL A 29 -16.41 1.21 2.16
N PHE A 30 -15.76 0.86 1.05
CA PHE A 30 -15.89 1.57 -0.21
C PHE A 30 -17.30 1.46 -0.81
N ASN A 31 -17.95 0.30 -0.68
CA ASN A 31 -19.36 0.14 -1.05
C ASN A 31 -20.26 1.05 -0.21
N GLN A 32 -19.99 1.18 1.09
CA GLN A 32 -20.72 2.10 1.96
C GLN A 32 -20.47 3.57 1.56
N ILE A 33 -19.22 3.94 1.28
CA ILE A 33 -18.87 5.28 0.80
C ILE A 33 -19.64 5.62 -0.47
N SER A 34 -19.66 4.69 -1.44
CA SER A 34 -20.41 4.84 -2.70
C SER A 34 -21.91 5.05 -2.46
N THR A 35 -22.48 4.28 -1.52
CA THR A 35 -23.89 4.39 -1.11
C THR A 35 -24.17 5.76 -0.51
N ASN A 36 -23.34 6.22 0.43
CA ASN A 36 -23.47 7.52 1.08
C ASN A 36 -23.31 8.68 0.09
N LEU A 37 -22.40 8.57 -0.88
CA LEU A 37 -22.25 9.55 -1.95
C LEU A 37 -23.52 9.63 -2.80
N SER A 38 -24.11 8.49 -3.14
CA SER A 38 -25.37 8.42 -3.89
C SER A 38 -26.56 9.01 -3.12
N ALA A 39 -26.50 8.94 -1.78
CA ALA A 39 -27.50 9.51 -0.88
C ALA A 39 -27.20 10.97 -0.46
N PHE A 40 -26.15 11.60 -0.99
CA PHE A 40 -25.68 12.94 -0.61
C PHE A 40 -25.26 13.09 0.87
N GLN A 41 -24.93 11.98 1.55
CA GLN A 41 -24.51 11.93 2.95
C GLN A 41 -22.98 11.99 3.11
N VAL A 42 -22.33 12.97 2.48
CA VAL A 42 -20.85 13.05 2.41
C VAL A 42 -20.15 13.14 3.78
N GLN A 43 -20.81 13.71 4.78
CA GLN A 43 -20.25 13.85 6.14
C GLN A 43 -20.05 12.50 6.82
N GLU A 44 -20.89 11.51 6.51
CA GLU A 44 -20.80 10.16 7.06
C GLU A 44 -19.57 9.39 6.52
N ASN A 45 -18.99 9.86 5.41
CA ASN A 45 -17.80 9.23 4.83
C ASN A 45 -16.50 9.60 5.53
N ILE A 46 -16.46 10.64 6.37
CA ILE A 46 -15.21 11.09 7.02
C ILE A 46 -14.59 9.95 7.83
N ASN A 47 -15.39 9.29 8.67
CA ASN A 47 -14.91 8.18 9.48
C ASN A 47 -14.54 6.95 8.63
N LEU A 48 -15.30 6.69 7.56
CA LEU A 48 -15.05 5.59 6.62
C LEU A 48 -13.72 5.77 5.87
N PHE A 49 -13.40 7.00 5.45
CA PHE A 49 -12.11 7.32 4.85
C PHE A 49 -10.96 7.15 5.83
N CYS A 50 -11.13 7.57 7.09
CA CYS A 50 -10.13 7.35 8.13
C CYS A 50 -9.88 5.85 8.36
N GLN A 51 -10.95 5.05 8.47
CA GLN A 51 -10.84 3.59 8.61
C GLN A 51 -10.08 2.95 7.44
N THR A 52 -10.45 3.31 6.22
CA THR A 52 -9.81 2.78 5.01
C THR A 52 -8.32 3.14 4.97
N ARG A 53 -7.97 4.39 5.30
CA ARG A 53 -6.58 4.84 5.41
C ARG A 53 -5.81 4.02 6.43
N ASP A 54 -6.38 3.80 7.61
CA ASP A 54 -5.71 3.08 8.68
C ASP A 54 -5.50 1.60 8.32
N ASN A 55 -6.44 0.98 7.61
CA ASN A 55 -6.28 -0.36 7.05
C ASN A 55 -5.16 -0.43 6.02
N ILE A 56 -5.08 0.55 5.09
CA ILE A 56 -3.98 0.62 4.10
C ILE A 56 -2.63 0.78 4.79
N LEU A 57 -2.54 1.63 5.82
CA LEU A 57 -1.30 1.82 6.59
C LEU A 57 -0.87 0.53 7.28
N LYS A 58 -1.80 -0.25 7.86
CA LYS A 58 -1.50 -1.56 8.45
C LYS A 58 -0.96 -2.53 7.41
N ILE A 59 -1.62 -2.65 6.26
CA ILE A 59 -1.15 -3.51 5.15
C ILE A 59 0.25 -3.09 4.70
N MET A 60 0.48 -1.78 4.51
CA MET A 60 1.80 -1.28 4.12
C MET A 60 2.87 -1.59 5.17
N ASN A 61 2.54 -1.52 6.45
CA ASN A 61 3.49 -1.87 7.52
C ASN A 61 3.80 -3.37 7.50
N GLU A 62 2.81 -4.24 7.30
CA GLU A 62 3.02 -5.68 7.14
C GLU A 62 3.90 -6.00 5.93
N LEU A 63 3.72 -5.29 4.81
CA LEU A 63 4.54 -5.47 3.61
C LEU A 63 5.98 -4.93 3.78
N ASN A 64 6.14 -3.84 4.53
CA ASN A 64 7.45 -3.26 4.85
C ASN A 64 8.21 -4.06 5.90
N ASP A 65 7.52 -4.88 6.69
CA ASP A 65 8.13 -5.88 7.56
C ASP A 65 8.72 -6.98 6.65
N SER A 66 9.87 -6.66 6.05
CA SER A 66 10.57 -7.51 5.09
C SER A 66 10.63 -8.94 5.64
N PRO A 67 10.16 -9.96 4.92
CA PRO A 67 10.24 -11.32 5.42
C PRO A 67 11.70 -11.62 5.75
N GLU A 68 11.97 -12.31 6.86
CA GLU A 68 13.35 -12.68 7.25
C GLU A 68 14.14 -13.29 6.09
N MET A 69 13.45 -13.93 5.14
CA MET A 69 14.01 -14.44 3.88
C MET A 69 14.72 -13.38 3.02
N MET A 70 14.23 -12.13 2.98
CA MET A 70 14.91 -11.02 2.32
C MET A 70 16.16 -10.55 3.09
N LYS A 71 16.17 -10.69 4.42
CA LYS A 71 17.37 -10.46 5.25
C LYS A 71 18.40 -11.58 5.10
N GLN A 72 17.97 -12.78 4.68
CA GLN A 72 18.84 -13.92 4.40
C GLN A 72 19.39 -13.96 2.97
N MET A 73 18.93 -13.07 2.08
CA MET A 73 19.52 -13.02 0.74
C MET A 73 21.00 -12.69 0.84
N PRO A 74 21.87 -13.53 0.25
CA PRO A 74 23.29 -13.23 0.23
C PRO A 74 23.49 -11.88 -0.50
N PRO A 75 24.46 -11.06 -0.04
CA PRO A 75 24.78 -9.83 -0.75
C PRO A 75 25.12 -10.18 -2.20
N LEU A 76 24.66 -9.33 -3.13
CA LEU A 76 24.93 -9.54 -4.55
C LEU A 76 26.44 -9.74 -4.76
N PRO A 77 26.84 -10.68 -5.63
CA PRO A 77 28.26 -11.03 -5.83
C PRO A 77 29.07 -9.87 -6.41
N VAL A 78 28.39 -8.82 -6.86
CA VAL A 78 28.99 -7.59 -7.37
C VAL A 78 28.56 -6.43 -6.47
N LYS A 79 29.53 -5.62 -6.05
CA LYS A 79 29.25 -4.35 -5.38
C LYS A 79 28.97 -3.29 -6.44
N VAL A 80 28.04 -2.38 -6.13
CA VAL A 80 27.82 -1.21 -6.98
C VAL A 80 29.11 -0.39 -7.02
N ASN A 81 29.48 0.06 -8.22
CA ASN A 81 30.56 1.02 -8.36
C ASN A 81 30.02 2.41 -7.98
N ASP A 82 30.26 2.82 -6.72
CA ASP A 82 29.76 4.08 -6.18
C ASP A 82 30.27 5.30 -6.99
N GLU A 83 31.48 5.26 -7.54
CA GLU A 83 32.04 6.35 -8.34
C GLU A 83 31.27 6.52 -9.65
N LEU A 84 31.01 5.42 -10.35
CA LEU A 84 30.19 5.42 -11.56
C LEU A 84 28.74 5.79 -11.26
N ALA A 85 28.15 5.23 -10.21
CA ALA A 85 26.79 5.54 -9.80
C ALA A 85 26.63 7.03 -9.47
N ASN A 86 27.59 7.63 -8.76
CA ASN A 86 27.56 9.05 -8.41
C ASN A 86 27.79 10.00 -9.58
N SER A 87 28.41 9.54 -10.67
CA SER A 87 28.60 10.33 -11.89
C SER A 87 27.38 10.26 -12.82
N ILE A 88 26.63 9.16 -12.82
CA ILE A 88 25.45 8.97 -13.66
C ILE A 88 24.16 9.41 -12.95
N LEU A 89 24.04 9.11 -11.65
CA LEU A 89 22.88 9.49 -10.86
C LEU A 89 23.08 10.93 -10.40
N LEU A 90 22.21 11.84 -10.87
CA LEU A 90 22.13 13.22 -10.38
C LEU A 90 22.03 13.21 -8.85
N ARG A 91 23.14 13.51 -8.16
CA ARG A 91 23.15 13.67 -6.71
C ARG A 91 22.15 14.78 -6.35
N ARG A 92 21.05 14.42 -5.70
CA ARG A 92 20.31 15.40 -4.89
C ARG A 92 21.27 15.81 -3.78
N THR A 93 21.87 16.98 -3.89
CA THR A 93 22.66 17.58 -2.81
C THR A 93 21.74 17.79 -1.61
N LEU A 94 21.75 16.87 -0.65
CA LEU A 94 21.17 17.14 0.65
C LEU A 94 22.14 18.08 1.39
N PRO A 95 21.66 19.22 1.95
CA PRO A 95 22.54 20.12 2.68
C PRO A 95 23.15 19.40 3.91
N PRO A 96 24.37 19.81 4.33
CA PRO A 96 25.03 19.24 5.49
C PRO A 96 24.17 19.47 6.75
N GLN A 97 23.86 18.38 7.45
CA GLN A 97 23.24 18.43 8.77
C GLN A 97 24.29 19.01 9.74
N SER A 98 23.90 20.07 10.48
CA SER A 98 24.72 20.70 11.52
C SER A 98 24.85 19.84 12.76
#